data_AF-A0A183JHI1-F1
#
_entry.id   AF-A0A183JHI1-F1
#
_cell.length_a   1.000
_cell.length_b   1.000
_cell.length_c   1.000
_cell.angle_alpha   90.00
_cell.angle_beta   90.00
_cell.angle_gamma   90.00
#
_symmetry.space_group_name_H-M   'P 1'
#
loop_
_entity.id
_entity.type
_entity.pdbx_description
1 polymer ?
#
loop_
_entity_poly.entity_id
_entity_poly.type
_entity_poly.pdbx_seq_one_letter_code
_entity_poly.pdbx_strand_id
1 'polypeptide(L)'
;MYITIKKVVFDHRCLRNIARICWEHRVSNNEVRRRVLGNDGESVDEVVNLHRLRWLGHVVRMPEHRLPRHAMLTGVPDGWKKVRDIQTKT
;
A
#
# COMPACT_ATOMS: atom_id res chain seq x y z
N MET A 1 -13.57 18.93 3.95
CA MET A 1 -13.75 18.72 2.50
C MET A 1 -12.43 18.64 1.72
N TYR A 2 -11.47 19.57 1.93
CA TYR A 2 -10.18 19.60 1.20
C TYR A 2 -9.30 18.35 1.38
N ILE A 3 -9.27 17.76 2.58
CA ILE A 3 -8.46 16.58 2.91
C ILE A 3 -8.91 15.35 2.11
N THR A 4 -10.22 15.13 2.01
CA THR A 4 -10.82 14.01 1.29
C THR A 4 -10.52 14.06 -0.21
N ILE A 5 -10.59 15.26 -0.82
CA ILE A 5 -10.28 15.46 -2.24
C ILE A 5 -8.81 15.16 -2.54
N LYS A 6 -7.88 15.61 -1.67
CA LYS A 6 -6.44 15.30 -1.82
C LYS A 6 -6.15 13.81 -1.79
N LYS A 7 -6.82 13.06 -0.91
CA LYS A 7 -6.68 11.60 -0.81
C LYS A 7 -7.15 10.91 -2.10
N VAL A 8 -8.34 11.24 -2.59
CA VAL A 8 -8.92 10.65 -3.81
C VAL A 8 -8.04 10.90 -5.04
N VAL A 9 -7.51 12.10 -5.19
CA VAL A 9 -6.60 12.45 -6.30
C VAL A 9 -5.29 11.65 -6.22
N PHE A 10 -4.75 11.48 -5.01
CA PHE A 10 -3.56 10.67 -4.78
C PHE A 10 -3.80 9.20 -5.11
N ASP A 11 -4.89 8.62 -4.59
CA ASP A 11 -5.25 7.23 -4.81
C ASP A 11 -5.42 6.95 -6.31
N HIS A 12 -6.13 7.81 -7.05
CA HIS A 12 -6.29 7.65 -8.50
C HIS A 12 -4.98 7.70 -9.28
N ARG A 13 -4.03 8.55 -8.88
CA ARG A 13 -2.70 8.59 -9.49
C ARG A 13 -1.93 7.29 -9.25
N CYS A 14 -2.00 6.75 -8.02
CA CYS A 14 -1.38 5.48 -7.67
C CYS A 14 -1.99 4.31 -8.46
N LEU A 15 -3.31 4.25 -8.58
CA LEU A 15 -4.00 3.22 -9.36
C LEU A 15 -3.59 3.23 -10.84
N ARG A 16 -3.45 4.41 -11.45
CA ARG A 16 -2.96 4.53 -12.84
C ARG A 16 -1.53 4.02 -12.99
N ASN A 17 -0.66 4.31 -12.02
CA ASN A 17 0.71 3.81 -12.03
C ASN A 17 0.78 2.28 -11.91
N ILE A 18 -0.02 1.69 -11.00
CA ILE A 18 -0.11 0.23 -10.83
C ILE A 18 -0.60 -0.44 -12.12
N ALA A 19 -1.63 0.13 -12.75
CA ALA A 19 -2.17 -0.36 -14.02
C ALA A 19 -1.31 -0.03 -15.24
N ARG A 20 -0.16 0.65 -15.06
CA ARG A 20 0.72 1.12 -16.15
C ARG A 20 -0.01 1.97 -17.21
N ILE A 21 -0.90 2.85 -16.77
CA ILE A 21 -1.72 3.73 -17.62
C ILE A 21 -1.11 5.14 -17.65
N CYS A 22 -0.50 5.50 -18.78
CA CYS A 22 -0.01 6.86 -19.07
C CYS A 22 -1.14 7.83 -19.49
N TRP A 23 -0.82 9.13 -19.58
CA TRP A 23 -1.78 10.19 -19.94
C TRP A 23 -2.44 10.02 -21.33
N GLU A 24 -1.72 9.43 -22.28
CA GLU A 24 -2.20 9.16 -23.64
C GLU A 24 -3.29 8.07 -23.69
N HIS A 25 -3.29 7.18 -22.69
CA HIS A 25 -4.31 6.16 -22.53
C HIS A 25 -5.59 6.84 -22.05
N ARG A 26 -6.52 7.10 -22.97
CA ARG A 26 -7.85 7.66 -22.70
C ARG A 26 -8.76 6.65 -21.98
N VAL A 27 -8.36 6.25 -20.78
CA VAL A 27 -9.04 5.26 -19.93
C VAL A 27 -9.83 5.97 -18.84
N SER A 28 -11.10 5.58 -18.71
CA SER A 28 -12.01 6.12 -17.69
C SER A 28 -11.58 5.72 -16.28
N ASN A 29 -11.93 6.52 -15.27
CA ASN A 29 -11.57 6.22 -13.88
C ASN A 29 -12.17 4.91 -13.37
N ASN A 30 -13.36 4.54 -13.85
CA ASN A 30 -13.99 3.25 -13.51
C ASN A 30 -13.21 2.07 -14.10
N GLU A 31 -12.73 2.20 -15.34
CA GLU A 31 -11.91 1.17 -15.97
C GLU A 31 -10.53 1.04 -15.28
N VAL A 32 -9.92 2.15 -14.84
CA VAL A 32 -8.71 2.12 -14.01
C VAL A 32 -8.97 1.33 -12.72
N ARG A 33 -10.08 1.63 -12.02
CA ARG A 33 -10.44 0.91 -10.79
C ARG A 33 -10.68 -0.57 -11.06
N ARG A 34 -11.39 -0.92 -12.13
CA ARG A 34 -11.68 -2.30 -12.50
C ARG A 34 -10.40 -3.12 -12.73
N ARG A 35 -9.42 -2.56 -13.43
CA ARG A 35 -8.15 -3.25 -13.71
C ARG A 35 -7.31 -3.53 -12.46
N VAL A 36 -7.43 -2.70 -11.43
CA VAL A 36 -6.59 -2.81 -10.22
C VAL A 36 -7.33 -3.49 -9.06
N LEU A 37 -8.62 -3.18 -8.89
CA LEU A 37 -9.45 -3.60 -7.76
C LEU A 37 -10.48 -4.70 -8.14
N GLY A 38 -10.58 -5.08 -9.42
CA GLY A 38 -11.54 -6.08 -9.88
C GLY A 38 -12.96 -5.52 -10.14
N ASN A 39 -13.88 -6.42 -10.45
CA ASN A 39 -15.27 -6.10 -10.81
C ASN A 39 -16.21 -5.97 -9.59
N ASP A 40 -15.76 -6.39 -8.41
CA ASP A 40 -16.65 -6.72 -7.30
C ASP A 40 -17.03 -5.49 -6.44
N GLY A 41 -16.64 -4.29 -6.88
CA GLY A 41 -16.91 -3.05 -6.15
C GLY A 41 -16.02 -2.85 -4.92
N GLU A 42 -14.99 -3.69 -4.74
CA GLU A 42 -14.06 -3.61 -3.61
C GLU A 42 -13.43 -2.21 -3.51
N SER A 43 -13.40 -1.70 -2.29
CA SER A 43 -12.67 -0.50 -1.94
C SER A 43 -11.17 -0.76 -1.92
N VAL A 44 -10.37 0.30 -2.07
CA VAL A 44 -8.90 0.20 -1.97
C VAL A 44 -8.49 -0.38 -0.61
N ASP A 45 -9.18 0.01 0.47
CA ASP A 45 -8.89 -0.45 1.82
C ASP A 45 -9.14 -1.97 1.99
N GLU A 46 -10.22 -2.51 1.41
CA GLU A 46 -10.50 -3.96 1.42
C GLU A 46 -9.43 -4.75 0.68
N VAL A 47 -9.06 -4.31 -0.53
CA VAL A 47 -8.01 -4.96 -1.33
C VAL A 47 -6.67 -4.92 -0.59
N VAL A 48 -6.32 -3.77 0.01
CA VAL A 48 -5.08 -3.63 0.80
C VAL A 48 -5.10 -4.57 2.01
N ASN A 49 -6.23 -4.69 2.70
CA ASN A 49 -6.36 -5.60 3.85
C ASN A 49 -6.25 -7.07 3.42
N LEU A 50 -6.86 -7.47 2.30
CA LEU A 50 -6.71 -8.82 1.75
C LEU A 50 -5.24 -9.14 1.44
N HIS A 51 -4.51 -8.22 0.81
CA HIS A 51 -3.10 -8.40 0.52
C HIS A 51 -2.25 -8.49 1.79
N ARG A 52 -2.55 -7.70 2.82
CA ARG A 52 -1.89 -7.79 4.14
C ARG A 52 -2.11 -9.15 4.78
N LEU A 53 -3.33 -9.69 4.74
CA LEU A 53 -3.65 -11.02 5.28
C LEU A 53 -2.93 -12.13 4.50
N ARG A 54 -2.90 -12.05 3.16
CA ARG A 54 -2.16 -13.00 2.31
C ARG A 54 -0.66 -12.97 2.61
N TRP A 55 -0.08 -11.78 2.71
CA TRP A 55 1.32 -11.59 3.08
C TRP A 55 1.62 -12.12 4.48
N LEU A 56 0.76 -11.82 5.46
CA LEU A 56 0.87 -12.33 6.81
C LEU A 56 0.85 -13.86 6.84
N GLY A 57 -0.14 -14.48 6.19
CA GLY A 57 -0.22 -15.93 6.09
C GLY A 57 1.00 -16.55 5.41
N HIS A 58 1.58 -15.86 4.42
CA HIS A 58 2.85 -16.27 3.82
C HIS A 58 4.02 -16.20 4.81
N VAL A 59 4.16 -15.11 5.56
CA VAL A 59 5.21 -14.93 6.58
C VAL A 59 5.10 -15.98 7.69
N VAL A 60 3.90 -16.25 8.20
CA VAL A 60 3.67 -17.26 9.25
C VAL A 60 4.07 -18.66 8.79
N ARG A 61 3.87 -18.99 7.51
CA ARG A 61 4.27 -20.28 6.92
C ARG A 61 5.77 -20.39 6.59
N MET A 62 6.52 -19.28 6.58
CA MET A 62 7.97 -19.33 6.33
C MET A 62 8.72 -20.07 7.46
N PRO A 63 9.86 -20.73 7.20
CA PRO A 63 10.75 -21.23 8.26
C PRO A 63 11.23 -20.14 9.23
N GLU A 64 11.51 -20.50 10.49
CA GLU A 64 11.84 -19.55 11.57
C GLU A 64 13.11 -18.74 11.34
N HIS A 65 14.12 -19.33 10.69
CA HIS A 65 15.38 -18.65 10.37
C HIS A 65 15.22 -17.55 9.31
N ARG A 66 14.05 -17.46 8.64
CA ARG A 66 13.81 -16.44 7.62
C ARG A 66 13.57 -15.10 8.29
N LEU A 67 14.36 -14.11 7.88
CA LEU A 67 14.34 -12.74 8.43
C LEU A 67 12.93 -12.13 8.55
N PRO A 68 11.99 -12.27 7.57
CA PRO A 68 10.65 -11.70 7.71
C PRO A 68 9.86 -12.30 8.88
N ARG A 69 9.93 -13.63 9.09
CA ARG A 69 9.26 -14.30 10.21
C ARG A 69 9.97 -14.00 11.53
N HIS A 70 11.31 -14.02 11.53
CA HIS A 70 12.10 -13.68 12.70
C HIS A 70 11.79 -12.26 13.18
N ALA A 71 11.93 -11.25 12.31
CA ALA A 71 11.69 -9.85 12.65
C ALA A 71 10.25 -9.56 13.12
N MET A 72 9.26 -10.31 12.63
CA MET A 72 7.88 -10.18 13.07
C MET A 72 7.67 -10.75 14.48
N LEU A 73 8.37 -11.84 14.83
CA LEU A 73 8.18 -12.56 16.10
C LEU A 73 9.09 -12.05 17.22
N THR A 74 10.29 -11.55 16.92
CA THR A 74 11.27 -11.15 17.93
C THR A 74 11.22 -9.67 18.33
N GLY A 75 10.22 -8.93 17.84
CA GLY A 75 10.13 -7.49 18.05
C GLY A 75 11.26 -6.73 17.34
N VAL A 76 11.06 -5.44 17.11
CA VAL A 76 12.12 -4.57 16.60
C VAL A 76 12.92 -4.09 17.81
N PRO A 77 14.24 -4.33 17.91
CA PRO A 77 15.04 -3.79 19.01
C PRO A 77 14.91 -2.26 19.11
N ASP A 78 14.91 -1.73 20.32
CA ASP A 78 14.84 -0.29 20.54
C ASP A 78 16.11 0.37 19.93
N GLY A 79 15.99 0.99 18.76
CA GLY A 79 17.13 1.65 18.08
C GLY A 79 17.16 1.63 16.55
N TRP A 80 16.33 0.83 15.86
CA TRP A 80 16.36 0.76 14.37
C TRP A 80 15.65 1.92 13.66
N LYS A 81 14.86 2.72 14.37
CA LYS A 81 14.21 3.90 13.77
C LYS A 81 15.25 5.00 13.63
N LYS A 82 15.68 5.27 12.38
CA LYS A 82 16.37 6.50 12.03
C LYS A 82 15.42 7.67 12.31
N VAL A 83 15.66 8.41 13.39
CA VAL A 83 14.96 9.67 13.67
C VAL A 83 15.25 10.57 12.48
N ARG A 84 14.22 10.99 11.76
CA ARG A 84 14.39 12.06 10.78
C ARG A 84 14.52 13.33 11.60
N ASP A 85 15.70 13.94 11.56
CA ASP A 85 15.87 15.33 11.98
C ASP A 85 14.97 16.19 11.09
N ILE A 86 13.74 16.40 11.54
CA ILE A 86 12.89 17.45 10.99
C ILE A 86 13.53 18.73 11.52
N GLN A 87 14.40 19.31 10.71
CA GLN A 87 15.09 20.55 11.03
C GLN A 87 14.05 21.67 11.10
N THR A 88 13.50 21.88 12.29
CA THR A 88 12.72 23.08 12.63
C THR A 88 13.67 24.25 12.66
N LYS A 89 13.88 24.89 11.52
CA LYS A 89 14.46 26.22 11.46
C LYS A 89 13.43 27.21 12.01
N THR A 90 13.80 27.85 13.11
CA THR A 90 13.17 29.06 13.65
C THR A 90 13.44 30.23 12.73
#